data_AF-A0A352L7S2-F1
#
_entry.id   AF-A0A352L7S2-F1
#
_cell.length_a   1.000
_cell.length_b   1.000
_cell.length_c   1.000
_cell.angle_alpha   90.00
_cell.angle_beta   90.00
_cell.angle_gamma   90.00
#
_symmetry.space_group_name_H-M   'P 1'
#
loop_
_entity.id
_entity.type
_entity.pdbx_description
1 polymer ?
#
loop_
_entity_poly.entity_id
_entity_poly.type
_entity_poly.pdbx_seq_one_letter_code
_entity_poly.pdbx_strand_id
1 'polypeptide(L)' 'MTIRTEFSEISILIPGYSVEDLPVDLAESEAASLWNAIACAWHPKLLAQSASLPLLRQAESQYGYPG' A
#
# COMPACT_ATOMS: atom_id res chain seq x y z
N MET A 1 -10.22 7.55 -25.77
CA MET A 1 -9.32 8.24 -24.83
C MET A 1 -8.43 7.17 -24.23
N THR A 2 -7.17 7.09 -24.65
CA THR A 2 -6.25 6.06 -24.16
C THR A 2 -5.76 6.48 -22.78
N ILE A 3 -6.14 5.76 -21.72
CA ILE A 3 -5.59 5.98 -20.39
C ILE A 3 -4.13 5.54 -20.45
N ARG A 4 -3.19 6.49 -20.44
CA ARG A 4 -1.78 6.18 -20.26
C ARG A 4 -1.56 5.97 -18.78
N THR A 5 -1.24 4.75 -18.39
CA THR A 5 -0.86 4.43 -17.02
C THR A 5 0.61 4.80 -16.81
N GLU A 6 0.87 5.74 -15.91
CA GLU A 6 2.23 6.15 -15.52
C GLU A 6 2.87 5.14 -14.56
N PHE A 7 2.04 4.48 -13.74
CA PHE A 7 2.45 3.47 -12.78
C PHE A 7 1.79 2.13 -13.11
N SER A 8 2.50 1.03 -12.90
CA SER A 8 1.94 -0.32 -13.08
C SER A 8 1.14 -0.79 -11.87
N GLU A 9 1.51 -0.37 -10.67
CA GLU A 9 0.93 -0.80 -9.39
C GLU A 9 1.15 0.26 -8.30
N ILE A 10 0.26 0.30 -7.31
CA ILE A 10 0.44 1.05 -6.06
C ILE A 10 0.47 0.02 -4.92
N SER A 11 1.58 -0.05 -4.20
CA SER A 11 1.76 -1.01 -3.10
C SER A 11 2.12 -0.29 -1.80
N ILE A 12 1.46 -0.69 -0.71
CA ILE A 12 1.77 -0.26 0.64
C ILE A 12 2.42 -1.43 1.36
N LEU A 13 3.59 -1.18 1.94
CA LEU A 13 4.33 -2.21 2.67
C LEU A 13 3.88 -2.24 4.12
N ILE A 14 3.48 -3.42 4.58
CA ILE A 14 3.07 -3.66 5.96
C ILE A 14 4.05 -4.60 6.67
N PRO A 15 4.34 -4.38 7.95
CA PRO A 15 5.05 -5.33 8.78
C PRO A 15 4.07 -6.42 9.23
N GLY A 16 3.91 -7.46 8.42
CA GLY A 16 2.91 -8.51 8.67
C GLY A 16 2.72 -9.41 7.47
N TYR A 17 2.13 -10.59 7.69
CA TYR A 17 1.95 -11.58 6.63
C TYR A 17 0.65 -11.35 5.83
N SER A 18 -0.32 -10.63 6.40
CA SER A 18 -1.69 -10.50 5.91
C SER A 18 -2.38 -9.20 6.36
N VAL A 19 -3.58 -8.91 5.82
CA VAL A 19 -4.38 -7.72 6.19
C VAL A 19 -4.83 -7.81 7.65
N GLU A 20 -5.00 -9.02 8.14
CA GLU A 20 -5.35 -9.38 9.50
C GLU A 20 -4.25 -9.01 10.50
N ASP A 21 -3.01 -8.85 10.02
CA ASP A 21 -1.87 -8.37 10.80
C ASP A 21 -1.76 -6.84 10.81
N LEU A 22 -2.72 -6.13 10.18
CA LEU A 22 -2.75 -4.68 10.27
C LEU A 22 -2.86 -4.27 11.74
N PRO A 23 -2.01 -3.33 12.19
CA PRO A 23 -1.98 -2.93 13.58
C PRO A 23 -3.18 -2.02 13.91
N VAL A 24 -4.34 -2.63 14.09
CA VAL A 24 -5.62 -1.95 14.40
C VAL A 24 -5.70 -1.46 15.85
N ASP A 25 -4.87 -2.04 16.73
CA ASP A 25 -4.81 -1.71 18.16
C ASP A 25 -3.76 -0.65 18.51
N LEU A 26 -3.02 -0.12 17.52
CA LEU A 26 -2.07 0.96 17.74
C LEU A 26 -2.77 2.28 18.01
N ALA A 27 -2.14 3.11 18.84
CA ALA A 27 -2.59 4.48 19.01
C ALA A 27 -2.48 5.26 17.69
N GLU A 28 -3.36 6.25 17.49
CA GLU A 28 -3.41 7.07 16.27
C GLU A 28 -2.03 7.62 15.89
N SER A 29 -1.26 8.11 16.86
CA SER A 29 0.09 8.65 16.63
C SER A 29 1.09 7.61 16.14
N GLU A 30 0.94 6.35 16.55
CA GLU A 30 1.83 5.26 16.17
C GLU A 30 1.46 4.70 14.79
N ALA A 31 0.16 4.65 14.48
CA ALA A 31 -0.36 4.18 13.19
C ALA A 31 -0.43 5.27 12.11
N ALA A 32 -0.20 6.55 12.46
CA ALA A 32 -0.38 7.69 11.56
C ALA A 32 0.38 7.56 10.23
N SER A 33 1.61 7.04 10.26
CA SER A 33 2.42 6.85 9.05
C SER A 33 1.77 5.86 8.08
N LEU A 34 1.32 4.70 8.60
CA LEU A 34 0.65 3.67 7.82
C LEU A 34 -0.71 4.16 7.29
N TRP A 35 -1.50 4.83 8.12
CA TRP A 35 -2.78 5.40 7.69
C TRP A 35 -2.61 6.49 6.62
N ASN A 36 -1.58 7.32 6.74
CA ASN A 36 -1.25 8.30 5.70
C ASN A 36 -0.83 7.62 4.39
N ALA A 37 -0.05 6.54 4.44
CA ALA A 37 0.30 5.77 3.25
C ALA A 37 -0.94 5.17 2.56
N ILE A 38 -1.87 4.60 3.36
CA ILE A 38 -3.16 4.12 2.86
C ILE A 38 -3.95 5.26 2.22
N ALA A 39 -4.12 6.39 2.91
CA ALA A 39 -4.88 7.53 2.39
C ALA A 39 -4.31 8.06 1.06
N CYS A 40 -2.98 8.21 0.98
CA CYS A 40 -2.30 8.64 -0.24
C CYS A 40 -2.49 7.66 -1.40
N ALA A 41 -2.42 6.35 -1.14
CA ALA A 41 -2.58 5.33 -2.18
C ALA A 41 -3.98 5.35 -2.81
N TRP A 42 -5.01 5.75 -2.05
CA TRP A 42 -6.39 5.89 -2.52
C TRP A 42 -6.69 7.25 -3.16
N HIS A 43 -5.69 8.11 -3.37
CA HIS A 43 -5.90 9.41 -4.01
C HIS A 43 -6.41 9.24 -5.45
N PRO A 44 -7.53 9.85 -5.86
CA PRO A 44 -8.18 9.57 -7.16
C PRO A 44 -7.26 9.78 -8.38
N LYS A 45 -6.40 10.79 -8.34
CA LYS A 45 -5.41 11.04 -9.41
C LYS A 45 -4.42 9.89 -9.56
N LEU A 46 -4.01 9.29 -8.44
CA LEU A 46 -3.06 8.18 -8.43
C LEU A 46 -3.70 6.90 -8.98
N LEU A 47 -4.95 6.61 -8.58
CA LEU A 47 -5.74 5.50 -9.13
C LEU A 47 -5.97 5.63 -10.64
N ALA A 48 -6.25 6.84 -11.12
CA ALA A 48 -6.39 7.10 -12.56
C ALA A 48 -5.08 6.91 -13.33
N GLN A 49 -3.93 7.17 -12.69
CA GLN A 49 -2.60 7.00 -13.27
C GLN A 49 -2.10 5.55 -13.23
N SER A 50 -2.62 4.70 -12.34
CA SER A 50 -2.22 3.29 -12.22
C SER A 50 -3.20 2.31 -12.86
N ALA A 51 -4.46 2.72 -13.06
CA ALA A 51 -5.58 1.85 -13.43
C ALA A 51 -5.68 0.57 -12.56
N SER A 52 -5.19 0.64 -11.31
CA SER A 52 -5.14 -0.46 -10.35
C SER A 52 -5.50 0.03 -8.96
N LEU A 53 -6.08 -0.88 -8.15
CA LEU A 53 -6.34 -0.62 -6.74
C LEU A 53 -5.06 -0.82 -5.92
N PRO A 54 -4.88 -0.08 -4.81
CA PRO A 54 -3.75 -0.29 -3.92
C PRO A 54 -3.73 -1.70 -3.34
N LEU A 55 -2.53 -2.26 -3.22
CA LEU A 55 -2.31 -3.57 -2.59
C LEU A 55 -1.49 -3.41 -1.32
N LEU A 56 -1.79 -4.26 -0.34
CA LEU A 56 -0.91 -4.45 0.82
C LEU A 56 0.07 -5.57 0.50
N ARG A 57 1.37 -5.30 0.64
CA ARG A 57 2.44 -6.28 0.46
C ARG A 57 3.30 -6.36 1.71
N GLN A 58 3.89 -7.52 1.94
CA GLN A 58 4.83 -7.70 3.05
C GLN A 58 6.13 -6.96 2.74
N ALA A 59 6.65 -6.19 3.69
CA ALA A 59 7.91 -5.48 3.51
C ALA A 59 9.07 -6.46 3.24
N GLU A 60 9.04 -7.63 3.88
CA GLU A 60 10.04 -8.69 3.80
C GLU A 60 10.04 -9.38 2.43
N SER A 61 8.88 -9.46 1.78
CA SER A 61 8.73 -10.07 0.45
C SER A 61 9.46 -9.31 -0.66
N GLN A 62 9.75 -8.02 -0.46
CA GLN A 62 10.48 -7.20 -1.42
C GLN A 62 12.00 -7.28 -1.27
N TYR A 63 12.51 -7.86 -0.17
CA TYR A 63 13.95 -7.97 0.08
C TYR A 63 14.61 -9.24 -0.50
N GLY A 64 13.87 -10.08 -1.22
CA GLY A 64 14.44 -11.25 -1.90
C GLY A 64 14.97 -12.32 -0.93
N TYR A 65 14.39 -12.45 0.27
CA TYR A 65 14.69 -13.57 1.16
C TYR A 65 13.86 -14.80 0.75
N PRO A 66 14.49 -15.90 0.28
CA PRO A 66 13.78 -17.12 -0.03
C PRO A 66 13.76 -18.00 1.22
N GLY A 67 12.77 -17.78 2.09
CA GLY A 67 12.50 -18.64 3.25
C GLY A 67 13.24 -18.23 4.52
#